data_AF-A0A1E7HCD1-F1
#
_entry.id   AF-A0A1E7HCD1-F1
#
_cell.length_a   1.000
_cell.length_b   1.000
_cell.length_c   1.000
_cell.angle_alpha   90.00
_cell.angle_beta   90.00
_cell.angle_gamma   90.00
#
_symmetry.space_group_name_H-M   'P 1'
#
loop_
_entity.id
_entity.type
_entity.pdbx_description
1 polymer ?
#
loop_
_entity_poly.entity_id
_entity_poly.type
_entity_poly.pdbx_seq_one_letter_code
_entity_poly.pdbx_strand_id
1 'polypeptide(L)'
;MLLLSYLLSRNTEWRNARIRILSVASNQMAKEQTERFLAKLIPEIRIAAEIEVRIKPEGMSVVEMIHEESADVDLVMLGLALPEEGQEDAYAERIAELAEGLPSFFFVHNGSLFIGELVSPGVE
;
A
#
# COMPACT_ATOMS: atom_id res chain seq x y z
N MET A 1 -4.24 4.94 -4.31
CA MET A 1 -3.94 3.51 -4.55
C MET A 1 -5.20 2.64 -4.46
N LEU A 2 -5.90 2.58 -3.32
CA LEU A 2 -7.09 1.71 -3.17
C LEU A 2 -8.17 1.84 -4.27
N LEU A 3 -8.51 3.08 -4.64
CA LEU A 3 -9.46 3.32 -5.74
C LEU A 3 -8.95 2.72 -7.07
N LEU A 4 -7.66 2.85 -7.36
CA LEU A 4 -7.07 2.30 -8.58
C LEU A 4 -7.12 0.76 -8.56
N SER A 5 -6.77 0.14 -7.43
CA SER A 5 -6.87 -1.31 -7.24
C SER A 5 -8.31 -1.80 -7.44
N TYR A 6 -9.28 -1.08 -6.91
CA TYR A 6 -10.70 -1.40 -7.10
C TYR A 6 -11.15 -1.23 -8.55
N LEU A 7 -10.80 -0.13 -9.21
CA LEU A 7 -11.16 0.09 -10.61
C LEU A 7 -10.54 -0.98 -11.52
N LEU A 8 -9.30 -1.38 -11.25
CA LEU A 8 -8.66 -2.47 -11.97
C LEU A 8 -9.43 -3.78 -11.80
N SER A 9 -9.86 -4.12 -10.59
CA SER A 9 -10.65 -5.34 -10.33
C SER A 9 -12.04 -5.33 -10.97
N ARG A 10 -12.50 -4.19 -11.53
CA ARG A 10 -13.73 -4.12 -12.35
C ARG A 10 -13.52 -4.58 -13.79
N ASN A 11 -12.27 -4.62 -14.27
CA ASN A 11 -11.94 -5.18 -15.58
C ASN A 11 -12.21 -6.70 -15.56
N THR A 12 -12.72 -7.24 -16.67
CA THR A 12 -13.01 -8.68 -16.81
C THR A 12 -11.79 -9.55 -16.53
N GLU A 13 -10.60 -9.15 -16.99
CA GLU A 13 -9.35 -9.90 -16.78
C GLU A 13 -8.96 -9.98 -15.30
N TRP A 14 -9.37 -9.01 -14.49
CA TRP A 14 -9.01 -8.87 -13.08
C TRP A 14 -10.19 -9.13 -12.14
N ARG A 15 -11.32 -9.63 -12.65
CA ARG A 15 -12.58 -9.76 -11.89
C ARG A 15 -12.46 -10.66 -10.65
N ASN A 16 -11.55 -11.62 -10.70
CA ASN A 16 -11.32 -12.58 -9.61
C ASN A 16 -10.07 -12.24 -8.78
N ALA A 17 -9.41 -11.11 -9.06
CA ALA A 17 -8.23 -10.70 -8.33
C ALA A 17 -8.58 -10.40 -6.87
N ARG A 18 -7.70 -10.79 -5.95
CA ARG A 18 -7.80 -10.49 -4.53
C ARG A 18 -6.96 -9.27 -4.22
N ILE A 19 -7.56 -8.27 -3.58
CA ILE A 19 -6.85 -7.07 -3.16
C ILE A 19 -6.28 -7.33 -1.76
N ARG A 20 -4.95 -7.35 -1.64
CA ARG A 20 -4.24 -7.38 -0.35
C ARG A 20 -3.67 -5.99 -0.05
N ILE A 21 -3.84 -5.53 1.19
CA ILE A 21 -3.27 -4.27 1.70
C ILE A 21 -2.23 -4.66 2.74
N LEU A 22 -0.96 -4.57 2.35
CA LEU A 22 0.18 -4.79 3.24
C LEU A 22 0.65 -3.44 3.80
N SER A 23 0.80 -3.36 5.11
CA SER A 23 1.31 -2.17 5.80
C SER A 23 2.40 -2.55 6.80
N VAL A 24 3.49 -1.79 6.78
CA VAL A 24 4.62 -1.97 7.71
C VAL A 24 4.50 -0.95 8.83
N ALA A 25 4.39 -1.43 10.06
CA ALA A 25 4.36 -0.64 11.27
C ALA A 25 5.74 -0.57 11.94
N SER A 26 6.05 0.58 12.54
CA SER A 26 7.31 0.81 13.24
C SER A 26 7.36 0.17 14.62
N ASN A 27 6.21 -0.04 15.26
CA ASN A 27 6.08 -0.65 16.58
C ASN A 27 4.65 -1.18 16.79
N GLN A 28 4.43 -1.85 17.94
CA GLN A 28 3.15 -2.46 18.28
C GLN A 28 2.00 -1.46 18.38
N MET A 29 2.23 -0.26 18.92
CA MET A 29 1.20 0.77 19.00
C MET A 29 0.77 1.25 17.60
N ALA A 30 1.74 1.51 16.72
CA ALA A 30 1.49 1.89 15.33
C ALA A 30 0.73 0.78 14.59
N LYS A 31 1.11 -0.49 14.80
CA LYS A 31 0.40 -1.64 14.22
C LYS A 31 -1.08 -1.64 14.60
N GLU A 32 -1.39 -1.57 15.89
CA GLU A 32 -2.78 -1.58 16.39
C GLU A 32 -3.59 -0.37 15.94
N GLN A 33 -2.96 0.80 15.77
CA GLN A 33 -3.62 1.98 15.23
C GLN A 33 -3.96 1.81 13.75
N THR A 34 -3.01 1.33 12.95
CA THR A 34 -3.21 1.07 11.52
C THR A 34 -4.26 -0.02 11.29
N GLU A 35 -4.22 -1.12 12.05
CA GLU A 35 -5.23 -2.19 11.97
C GLU A 35 -6.63 -1.65 12.27
N ARG A 36 -6.79 -0.88 13.36
CA ARG A 36 -8.09 -0.27 13.71
C ARG A 36 -8.58 0.70 12.65
N PHE A 37 -7.69 1.50 12.08
CA PHE A 37 -8.03 2.44 11.01
C PHE A 37 -8.52 1.72 9.76
N LEU A 38 -7.74 0.74 9.27
CA LEU A 38 -8.08 -0.01 8.06
C LEU A 38 -9.35 -0.86 8.26
N ALA A 39 -9.54 -1.45 9.45
CA ALA A 39 -10.74 -2.23 9.78
C ALA A 39 -12.04 -1.40 9.73
N LYS A 40 -11.97 -0.08 9.95
CA LYS A 40 -13.10 0.85 9.76
C LYS A 40 -13.24 1.31 8.32
N LEU A 41 -12.12 1.72 7.71
CA LEU A 41 -12.08 2.29 6.36
C LEU A 41 -12.60 1.31 5.30
N ILE A 42 -12.17 0.04 5.34
CA ILE A 42 -12.46 -0.93 4.28
C ILE A 42 -13.97 -1.22 4.14
N PRO A 43 -14.73 -1.48 5.21
CA PRO A 43 -16.18 -1.59 5.15
C PRO A 43 -16.87 -0.30 4.65
N GLU A 44 -16.41 0.88 5.07
CA GLU A 44 -17.00 2.17 4.69
C GLU A 44 -16.90 2.41 3.18
N ILE A 45 -15.74 2.12 2.59
CA ILE A 45 -15.51 2.31 1.14
C ILE A 45 -16.02 1.13 0.29
N ARG A 46 -16.50 0.05 0.92
CA ARG A 46 -17.07 -1.15 0.28
C ARG A 46 -16.14 -1.81 -0.75
N ILE A 47 -14.83 -1.75 -0.51
CA ILE A 47 -13.83 -2.47 -1.31
C ILE A 47 -13.50 -3.76 -0.57
N ALA A 48 -13.65 -4.91 -1.22
CA ALA A 48 -13.23 -6.18 -0.64
C ALA A 48 -11.70 -6.27 -0.68
N ALA A 49 -11.05 -6.13 0.48
CA ALA A 49 -9.60 -6.20 0.61
C ALA A 49 -9.20 -6.92 1.91
N GLU A 50 -8.15 -7.73 1.81
CA GLU A 50 -7.51 -8.40 2.94
C GLU A 50 -6.44 -7.47 3.53
N ILE A 51 -6.51 -7.19 4.82
CA ILE A 51 -5.58 -6.28 5.50
C ILE A 51 -4.53 -7.10 6.24
N GLU A 52 -3.27 -6.73 6.04
CA GLU A 52 -2.14 -7.33 6.74
C GLU A 52 -1.19 -6.26 7.23
N VAL A 53 -1.12 -6.07 8.55
CA VAL A 53 -0.21 -5.11 9.18
C VAL A 53 0.88 -5.86 9.93
N ARG A 54 2.14 -5.64 9.55
CA ARG A 54 3.29 -6.32 10.13
C ARG A 54 4.27 -5.33 10.71
N ILE A 55 4.94 -5.73 11.78
CA ILE A 55 6.12 -5.03 12.27
C ILE A 55 7.31 -5.61 11.54
N LYS A 56 8.19 -4.76 11.03
CA LYS A 56 9.42 -5.19 10.36
C LYS A 56 10.29 -5.99 11.33
N PRO A 57 10.66 -7.25 11.01
CA PRO A 57 11.61 -8.02 11.82
C PRO A 57 12.94 -7.29 11.98
N GLU A 58 13.65 -7.60 13.06
CA GLU A 58 15.05 -7.20 13.22
C GLU A 58 15.91 -7.90 12.16
N GLY A 59 16.88 -7.19 11.58
CA GLY A 59 17.78 -7.73 10.56
C GLY A 59 17.21 -7.82 9.14
N MET A 60 15.91 -7.56 8.95
CA MET A 60 15.27 -7.53 7.62
C MET A 60 14.97 -6.08 7.20
N SER A 61 15.24 -5.75 5.94
CA SER A 61 14.89 -4.48 5.31
C SER A 61 13.43 -4.46 4.84
N VAL A 62 12.90 -3.26 4.54
CA VAL A 62 11.54 -3.13 3.98
C VAL A 62 11.49 -3.70 2.56
N VAL A 63 12.57 -3.57 1.79
CA VAL A 63 12.67 -4.09 0.42
C VAL A 63 12.54 -5.61 0.43
N GLU A 64 13.32 -6.30 1.28
CA GLU A 64 13.26 -7.76 1.42
C GLU A 64 11.86 -8.24 1.81
N MET A 65 11.21 -7.56 2.76
CA MET A 65 9.83 -7.88 3.15
C MET A 65 8.84 -7.72 1.99
N ILE A 66 8.96 -6.65 1.19
CA ILE A 66 8.09 -6.43 0.04
C ILE A 66 8.30 -7.54 -1.00
N HIS A 67 9.55 -7.90 -1.29
CA HIS A 67 9.87 -8.97 -2.23
C HIS A 67 9.34 -10.33 -1.75
N GLU A 68 9.52 -10.67 -0.48
CA GLU A 68 9.01 -11.92 0.09
C GLU A 68 7.48 -12.01 -0.02
N GLU A 69 6.77 -10.95 0.36
CA GLU A 69 5.30 -10.92 0.35
C GLU A 69 4.68 -10.79 -1.05
N SER A 70 5.47 -10.32 -2.02
CA SER A 70 5.04 -10.03 -3.38
C SER A 70 5.65 -10.97 -4.43
N ALA A 71 6.29 -12.07 -4.02
CA ALA A 71 6.94 -13.00 -4.95
C ALA A 71 5.94 -13.72 -5.87
N ASP A 72 4.71 -13.97 -5.39
CA ASP A 72 3.67 -14.75 -6.10
C ASP A 72 2.39 -13.91 -6.31
N VAL A 73 2.55 -12.63 -6.64
CA VAL A 73 1.42 -11.73 -6.92
C VAL A 73 1.42 -11.27 -8.38
N ASP A 74 0.23 -11.11 -8.96
CA ASP A 74 0.06 -10.68 -10.35
C ASP A 74 0.44 -9.20 -10.57
N LEU A 75 0.30 -8.36 -9.54
CA LEU A 75 0.57 -6.93 -9.61
C LEU A 75 0.84 -6.31 -8.22
N VAL A 76 1.90 -5.50 -8.13
CA VAL A 76 2.22 -4.70 -6.94
C VAL A 76 1.91 -3.22 -7.18
N MET A 77 1.26 -2.55 -6.22
CA MET A 77 1.12 -1.09 -6.23
C MET A 77 1.89 -0.48 -5.07
N LEU A 78 2.88 0.35 -5.38
CA LEU A 78 3.74 1.02 -4.41
C LEU A 78 3.48 2.52 -4.42
N GLY A 79 3.58 3.15 -3.25
CA GLY A 79 3.51 4.60 -3.14
C GLY A 79 4.75 5.26 -3.75
N LEU A 80 4.54 6.33 -4.52
CA LEU A 80 5.61 7.18 -5.00
C LEU A 80 5.55 8.50 -4.24
N ALA A 81 6.54 8.73 -3.38
CA ALA A 81 6.79 10.01 -2.75
C ALA A 81 7.48 10.98 -3.72
N LEU A 82 7.35 12.27 -3.44
CA LEU A 82 8.19 13.31 -4.02
C LEU A 82 9.40 13.48 -3.10
N PRO A 83 10.63 13.27 -3.58
CA PRO A 83 11.82 13.49 -2.76
C PRO A 83 11.99 14.97 -2.42
N GLU A 84 12.70 15.25 -1.32
CA GLU A 84 13.17 16.60 -1.02
C GLU A 84 14.25 17.02 -2.02
N GLU A 85 14.41 18.33 -2.22
CA GLU A 85 15.45 18.88 -3.10
C GLU A 85 16.84 18.42 -2.65
N GLY A 86 17.61 17.87 -3.57
CA GLY A 86 18.95 17.30 -3.32
C GLY A 86 18.94 15.84 -2.83
N GLN A 87 17.78 15.19 -2.72
CA GLN A 87 17.64 13.77 -2.39
C GLN A 87 17.18 12.91 -3.59
N GLU A 88 17.13 13.48 -4.79
CA GLU A 88 16.55 12.85 -5.98
C GLU A 88 17.31 11.58 -6.37
N ASP A 89 18.65 11.61 -6.38
CA ASP A 89 19.47 10.46 -6.77
C ASP A 89 19.30 9.29 -5.79
N ALA A 90 19.42 9.57 -4.48
CA ALA A 90 19.24 8.56 -3.44
C ALA A 90 17.81 7.97 -3.45
N TYR A 91 16.81 8.80 -3.77
CA TYR A 91 15.44 8.34 -3.91
C TYR A 91 15.24 7.48 -5.17
N ALA A 92 15.86 7.87 -6.29
CA ALA A 92 15.85 7.11 -7.54
C ALA A 92 16.46 5.72 -7.37
N GLU A 93 17.60 5.62 -6.69
CA GLU A 93 18.23 4.35 -6.33
C GLU A 93 17.30 3.48 -5.48
N ARG A 94 16.70 4.07 -4.43
CA ARG A 94 15.77 3.36 -3.55
C ARG A 94 14.52 2.82 -4.28
N ILE A 95 13.91 3.60 -5.18
CA ILE A 95 12.74 3.10 -5.92
C ILE A 95 13.13 2.05 -6.97
N ALA A 96 14.36 2.10 -7.50
CA ALA A 96 14.88 1.06 -8.38
C ALA A 96 15.07 -0.25 -7.61
N GLU A 97 15.68 -0.21 -6.43
CA GLU A 97 15.83 -1.39 -5.55
C GLU A 97 14.47 -1.99 -5.15
N LEU A 98 13.47 -1.15 -4.84
CA LEU A 98 12.11 -1.62 -4.52
C LEU A 98 11.46 -2.35 -5.70
N ALA A 99 11.66 -1.85 -6.92
CA ALA A 99 11.08 -2.40 -8.14
C ALA A 99 11.79 -3.65 -8.66
N GLU A 100 13.07 -3.80 -8.32
CA GLU A 100 13.88 -4.94 -8.76
C GLU A 100 13.23 -6.26 -8.35
N GLY A 101 13.14 -7.22 -9.28
CA GLY A 101 12.58 -8.54 -9.01
C GLY A 101 11.04 -8.61 -8.90
N LEU A 102 10.32 -7.48 -8.86
CA LEU A 102 8.86 -7.49 -8.90
C LEU A 102 8.34 -7.80 -10.32
N PRO A 103 7.37 -8.72 -10.46
CA PRO A 103 6.94 -9.20 -11.78
C PRO A 103 6.22 -8.11 -12.60
N SER A 104 5.32 -7.38 -11.96
CA SER A 104 4.60 -6.24 -12.53
C SER A 104 4.25 -5.28 -11.41
N PHE A 105 4.54 -4.00 -11.60
CA PHE A 105 4.31 -3.00 -10.56
C PHE A 105 3.89 -1.63 -11.10
N PHE A 106 3.20 -0.86 -10.27
CA PHE A 106 2.94 0.56 -10.47
C PHE A 106 3.48 1.37 -9.29
N PHE A 107 4.22 2.43 -9.59
CA PHE A 107 4.46 3.52 -8.66
C PHE A 107 3.33 4.54 -8.75
N VAL A 108 2.71 4.85 -7.62
CA VAL A 108 1.51 5.69 -7.55
C VAL A 108 1.74 6.88 -6.63
N HIS A 109 1.77 8.07 -7.21
CA HIS A 109 1.72 9.33 -6.48
C HIS A 109 0.29 9.89 -6.51
N ASN A 110 -0.20 10.44 -5.40
CA ASN A 110 -1.47 11.14 -5.40
C ASN A 110 -1.23 12.61 -5.78
N GLY A 111 -1.82 13.09 -6.87
CA GLY A 111 -1.59 14.44 -7.39
C GLY A 111 -2.11 15.58 -6.49
N SER A 112 -2.89 15.25 -5.46
CA SER A 112 -3.27 16.17 -4.40
C SER A 112 -3.53 15.43 -3.09
N LEU A 113 -3.53 16.15 -1.97
CA LEU A 113 -4.19 15.68 -0.76
C LEU A 113 -5.64 15.40 -1.10
N PHE A 114 -6.16 14.23 -0.72
CA PHE A 114 -7.58 13.93 -0.91
C PHE A 114 -8.40 14.96 -0.12
N ILE A 115 -9.03 15.90 -0.84
CA ILE A 115 -9.84 17.00 -0.26
C ILE A 115 -11.29 16.50 -0.04
N GLY A 116 -11.43 15.35 0.59
CA GLY A 116 -12.69 14.83 1.05
C GLY A 116 -12.52 14.35 2.48
N GLU A 117 -13.43 14.71 3.37
CA GLU A 117 -13.58 13.91 4.57
C GLU A 117 -14.14 12.56 4.12
N LEU A 118 -13.42 11.47 4.41
CA LEU A 118 -14.08 10.17 4.49
C LEU A 118 -15.22 10.36 5.49
N VAL A 119 -16.46 10.17 5.04
CA VAL A 119 -17.65 10.28 5.88
C VAL A 119 -17.48 9.28 7.01
N SER A 120 -16.90 9.76 8.10
CA SER A 120 -16.75 8.97 9.31
C SER A 120 -18.16 8.81 9.84
N PRO A 121 -18.64 7.59 10.12
CA PRO A 121 -19.91 7.42 10.79
C PRO A 121 -19.82 8.24 12.07
N GLY A 122 -20.73 9.22 12.19
CA GLY A 122 -20.70 10.22 13.23
C GLY A 122 -20.50 9.56 14.59
N VAL A 123 -19.59 10.14 15.37
CA VAL A 123 -19.55 9.90 16.81
C VAL A 123 -20.81 10.55 17.37
N GLU A 124 -21.86 9.76 17.56
CA GLU A 124 -22.88 10.04 18.59
C GLU A 124 -22.32 9.71 19.97
#